data_AF-A0A5B9VXF1-F1
#
_entry.id   AF-A0A5B9VXF1-F1
#
_cell.length_a   1.000
_cell.length_b   1.000
_cell.length_c   1.000
_cell.angle_alpha   90.00
_cell.angle_beta   90.00
_cell.angle_gamma   90.00
#
_symmetry.space_group_name_H-M   'P 1'
#
loop_
_entity.id
_entity.type
_entity.pdbx_description
1 polymer ?
#
loop_
_entity_poly.entity_id
_entity_poly.type
_entity_poly.pdbx_seq_one_letter_code
_entity_poly.pdbx_strand_id
1 'polypeptide(L)'
;MRDDRPPVLVPATPEYVLDVFGNDHRRIVRCLAGQEPDRPLTFETTVAEWQTEIDLVASSRWIGRALNDIWQLGRPDADWRAVLEPARERTLGELCEFIASGARMRALEPLAILGRPCLPAGAFLAIRSLLIEAGADVEGVSPSTSLDEYVLRHRDVFQGPISRLAPASLPIVLVHRNYSWHDAAVLGRRLGHMTAFVGKFLSPIVMMAGLLLALVSYVGSWITVPPDPREWVEFGPLQTFRDLSYAVADGAWVLEE
;
A
#
# COMPACT_ATOMS: atom_id res chain seq x y z
N MET A 1 7.48 -3.68 31.85
CA MET A 1 6.67 -2.47 31.63
C MET A 1 6.50 -2.36 30.12
N ARG A 2 5.29 -2.55 29.60
CA ARG A 2 4.99 -2.38 28.17
C ARG A 2 4.95 -0.87 27.91
N ASP A 3 6.11 -0.29 27.58
CA ASP A 3 6.21 1.10 27.14
C ASP A 3 5.85 1.14 25.65
N ASP A 4 4.56 0.98 25.36
CA ASP A 4 4.01 1.12 24.02
C ASP A 4 3.59 2.59 23.88
N ARG A 5 4.19 3.30 22.92
CA ARG A 5 3.90 4.71 22.65
C ARG A 5 3.20 4.85 21.31
N PRO A 6 1.86 4.86 21.28
CA PRO A 6 1.14 5.06 20.03
C PRO A 6 1.48 6.45 19.46
N PRO A 7 1.58 6.59 18.13
CA PRO A 7 1.75 7.89 17.50
C PRO A 7 0.63 8.86 17.88
N VAL A 8 0.96 10.13 18.07
CA VAL A 8 -0.03 11.17 18.39
C VAL A 8 -0.72 11.63 17.12
N LEU A 9 -2.04 11.81 17.19
CA LEU A 9 -2.83 12.33 16.08
C LEU A 9 -2.80 13.87 16.07
N VAL A 10 -2.24 14.44 15.02
CA VAL A 10 -2.19 15.89 14.80
C VAL A 10 -2.89 16.26 13.49
N PRO A 11 -3.33 17.52 13.29
CA PRO A 11 -3.87 17.95 12.00
C PRO A 11 -2.89 17.65 10.87
N ALA A 12 -3.38 17.08 9.77
CA ALA A 12 -2.56 16.85 8.60
C ALA A 12 -2.25 18.16 7.85
N THR A 13 -1.12 18.21 7.16
CA THR A 13 -0.79 19.30 6.22
C THR A 13 -1.04 18.86 4.78
N PRO A 14 -1.27 19.80 3.84
CA PRO A 14 -1.36 19.47 2.42
C PRO A 14 -0.12 18.74 1.89
N GLU A 15 1.08 19.10 2.38
CA GLU A 15 2.35 18.48 2.00
C GLU A 15 2.39 17.01 2.43
N TYR A 16 1.97 16.71 3.67
CA TYR A 16 1.87 15.34 4.13
C TYR A 16 0.89 14.52 3.29
N VAL A 17 -0.26 15.09 2.91
CA VAL A 17 -1.24 14.40 2.04
C VAL A 17 -0.63 14.13 0.66
N LEU A 18 0.09 15.10 0.09
CA LEU A 18 0.79 14.92 -1.17
C LEU A 18 1.86 13.83 -1.08
N ASP A 19 2.62 13.75 0.01
CA ASP A 19 3.60 12.69 0.22
C ASP A 19 2.94 11.31 0.28
N VAL A 20 1.77 11.20 0.94
CA VAL A 20 0.99 9.94 0.97
C VAL A 20 0.54 9.56 -0.44
N PHE A 21 0.04 10.52 -1.24
CA PHE A 21 -0.32 10.26 -2.64
C PHE A 21 0.90 9.89 -3.48
N GLY A 22 2.03 10.54 -3.28
CA GLY A 22 3.29 10.20 -3.95
C GLY A 22 3.72 8.77 -3.62
N ASN A 23 3.64 8.37 -2.35
CA ASN A 23 3.95 7.01 -1.92
C ASN A 23 3.02 5.97 -2.55
N ASP A 24 1.71 6.23 -2.53
CA ASP A 24 0.71 5.36 -3.14
C ASP A 24 0.90 5.26 -4.66
N HIS A 25 1.20 6.38 -5.32
CA HIS A 25 1.49 6.43 -6.75
C HIS A 25 2.71 5.57 -7.10
N ARG A 26 3.85 5.76 -6.41
CA ARG A 26 5.04 4.94 -6.64
C ARG A 26 4.73 3.45 -6.46
N ARG A 27 3.99 3.09 -5.40
CA ARG A 27 3.58 1.71 -5.11
C ARG A 27 2.72 1.13 -6.24
N ILE A 28 1.71 1.85 -6.70
CA ILE A 28 0.79 1.40 -7.74
C ILE A 28 1.54 1.21 -9.06
N VAL A 29 2.33 2.19 -9.50
CA VAL A 29 3.11 2.11 -10.74
C VAL A 29 4.10 0.95 -10.69
N ARG A 30 4.80 0.78 -9.56
CA ARG A 30 5.74 -0.33 -9.41
C ARG A 30 5.02 -1.69 -9.40
N CYS A 31 3.82 -1.77 -8.87
CA CYS A 31 3.00 -2.99 -8.92
C CYS A 31 2.45 -3.30 -10.32
N LEU A 32 2.06 -2.28 -11.09
CA LEU A 32 1.44 -2.45 -12.41
C LEU A 32 2.46 -2.60 -13.53
N ALA A 33 3.53 -1.81 -13.51
CA ALA A 33 4.52 -1.70 -14.58
C ALA A 33 5.92 -2.23 -14.20
N GLY A 34 6.18 -2.50 -12.92
CA GLY A 34 7.51 -2.94 -12.45
C GLY A 34 8.58 -1.85 -12.51
N GLN A 35 8.18 -0.58 -12.63
CA GLN A 35 9.06 0.58 -12.80
C GLN A 35 8.73 1.67 -11.76
N GLU A 36 9.65 2.60 -11.57
CA GLU A 36 9.37 3.85 -10.84
C GLU A 36 8.55 4.80 -11.74
N PRO A 37 7.73 5.69 -11.17
CA PRO A 37 6.97 6.65 -11.96
C PRO A 37 7.90 7.63 -12.69
N ASP A 38 7.54 7.96 -13.93
CA ASP A 38 8.32 8.86 -14.78
C ASP A 38 8.47 10.27 -14.20
N ARG A 39 7.46 10.72 -13.45
CA ARG A 39 7.47 12.00 -12.74
C ARG A 39 6.84 11.88 -11.35
N PRO A 40 7.38 12.61 -10.34
CA PRO A 40 6.72 12.72 -9.05
C PRO A 40 5.44 13.55 -9.18
N LEU A 41 4.46 13.27 -8.32
CA LEU A 41 3.28 14.10 -8.18
C LEU A 41 3.66 15.43 -7.52
N THR A 42 3.07 16.52 -8.00
CA THR A 42 3.20 17.86 -7.42
C THR A 42 1.83 18.47 -7.19
N PHE A 43 1.76 19.59 -6.47
CA PHE A 43 0.50 20.30 -6.24
C PHE A 43 -0.14 20.82 -7.54
N GLU A 44 0.64 21.05 -8.58
CA GLU A 44 0.18 21.50 -9.89
C GLU A 44 -0.34 20.35 -10.76
N THR A 45 -0.07 19.10 -10.38
CA THR A 45 -0.56 17.92 -11.12
C THR A 45 -2.08 17.93 -11.10
N THR A 46 -2.71 17.83 -12.27
CA THR A 46 -4.17 17.81 -12.36
C THR A 46 -4.74 16.47 -11.91
N VAL A 47 -6.00 16.46 -11.46
CA VAL A 47 -6.70 15.23 -11.08
C VAL A 47 -6.76 14.24 -12.25
N ALA A 48 -6.94 14.73 -13.48
CA ALA A 48 -6.96 13.91 -14.69
C ALA A 48 -5.59 13.29 -15.01
N GLU A 49 -4.50 14.03 -14.83
CA GLU A 49 -3.15 13.50 -14.99
C GLU A 49 -2.87 12.41 -13.95
N TRP A 50 -3.15 12.69 -12.68
CA TRP A 50 -3.00 11.71 -11.61
C TRP A 50 -3.80 10.43 -11.91
N GLN A 51 -5.09 10.54 -12.26
CA GLN A 51 -5.92 9.39 -12.63
C GLN A 51 -5.36 8.59 -13.80
N THR A 52 -4.76 9.25 -14.78
CA THR A 52 -4.17 8.60 -15.96
C THR A 52 -2.94 7.76 -15.56
N GLU A 53 -2.10 8.28 -14.67
CA GLU A 53 -0.86 7.61 -14.25
C GLU A 53 -1.10 6.34 -13.44
N ILE A 54 -2.17 6.31 -12.65
CA ILE A 54 -2.57 5.12 -11.89
C ILE A 54 -3.60 4.23 -12.61
N ASP A 55 -3.80 4.44 -13.92
CA ASP A 55 -4.80 3.77 -14.77
C ASP A 55 -6.20 3.68 -14.12
N LEU A 56 -6.57 4.75 -13.41
CA LEU A 56 -7.78 4.79 -12.62
C LEU A 56 -8.95 5.32 -13.46
N VAL A 57 -9.58 4.42 -14.23
CA VAL A 57 -10.85 4.71 -14.90
C VAL A 57 -12.01 4.60 -13.91
N ALA A 58 -12.05 5.50 -12.92
CA ALA A 58 -13.10 5.54 -11.91
C ALA A 58 -13.83 6.90 -11.92
N SER A 59 -15.14 6.86 -11.70
CA SER A 59 -15.92 8.10 -11.52
C SER A 59 -15.43 8.88 -10.29
N SER A 60 -15.46 10.22 -10.36
CA SER A 60 -15.14 11.11 -9.23
C SER A 60 -15.92 10.76 -7.94
N ARG A 61 -17.15 10.25 -8.07
CA ARG A 61 -17.93 9.75 -6.92
C ARG A 61 -17.28 8.56 -6.22
N TRP A 62 -16.72 7.60 -6.97
CA TRP A 62 -16.05 6.44 -6.38
C TRP A 62 -14.75 6.86 -5.70
N ILE A 63 -13.97 7.71 -6.38
CA ILE A 63 -12.69 8.24 -5.85
C ILE A 63 -12.94 9.01 -4.56
N GLY A 64 -13.92 9.92 -4.57
CA GLY A 64 -14.30 10.70 -3.40
C GLY A 64 -14.68 9.82 -2.21
N ARG A 65 -15.47 8.77 -2.42
CA ARG A 65 -15.82 7.82 -1.34
C ARG A 65 -14.64 7.03 -0.82
N ALA A 66 -13.79 6.52 -1.71
CA ALA A 66 -12.59 5.79 -1.31
C ALA A 66 -11.67 6.67 -0.47
N LEU A 67 -11.43 7.91 -0.90
CA LEU A 67 -10.64 8.88 -0.13
C LEU A 67 -11.34 9.27 1.18
N ASN A 68 -12.65 9.44 1.17
CA ASN A 68 -13.44 9.74 2.36
C ASN A 68 -13.30 8.66 3.44
N ASP A 69 -13.31 7.39 3.03
CA ASP A 69 -13.17 6.25 3.92
C ASP A 69 -11.72 6.09 4.38
N ILE A 70 -10.74 6.28 3.48
CA ILE A 70 -9.32 6.19 3.81
C ILE A 70 -8.90 7.26 4.84
N TRP A 71 -9.41 8.48 4.67
CA TRP A 71 -9.07 9.64 5.49
C TRP A 71 -10.10 9.92 6.60
N GLN A 72 -11.19 9.15 6.65
CA GLN A 72 -12.27 9.25 7.64
C GLN A 72 -12.86 10.68 7.75
N LEU A 73 -13.06 11.35 6.61
CA LEU A 73 -13.45 12.77 6.58
C LEU A 73 -14.96 13.01 6.74
N GLY A 74 -15.79 12.01 6.46
CA GLY A 74 -17.25 12.13 6.57
C GLY A 74 -17.89 13.20 5.66
N ARG A 75 -17.23 13.59 4.56
CA ARG A 75 -17.69 14.62 3.63
C ARG A 75 -18.69 14.06 2.61
N PRO A 76 -19.72 14.82 2.22
CA PRO A 76 -20.70 14.39 1.22
C PRO A 76 -20.10 14.32 -0.19
N ASP A 77 -20.69 13.49 -1.07
CA ASP A 77 -20.28 13.33 -2.48
C ASP A 77 -20.21 14.66 -3.26
N ALA A 78 -20.99 15.68 -2.85
CA ALA A 78 -21.00 16.99 -3.49
C ALA A 78 -19.68 17.76 -3.27
N ASP A 79 -19.13 17.72 -2.06
CA ASP A 79 -17.87 18.38 -1.72
C ASP A 79 -16.71 17.74 -2.47
N TRP A 80 -16.69 16.40 -2.51
CA TRP A 80 -15.72 15.63 -3.30
C TRP A 80 -15.80 15.95 -4.78
N ARG A 81 -17.01 16.07 -5.34
CA ARG A 81 -17.17 16.46 -6.74
C ARG A 81 -16.58 17.84 -7.00
N ALA A 82 -16.74 18.79 -6.09
CA ALA A 82 -16.25 20.16 -6.28
C ALA A 82 -14.72 20.25 -6.39
N VAL A 83 -13.98 19.35 -5.73
CA VAL A 83 -12.51 19.30 -5.75
C VAL A 83 -11.93 18.29 -6.74
N LEU A 84 -12.75 17.35 -7.24
CA LEU A 84 -12.34 16.36 -8.25
C LEU A 84 -12.75 16.74 -9.67
N GLU A 85 -13.70 17.67 -9.85
CA GLU A 85 -14.26 18.05 -11.15
C GLU A 85 -14.21 19.58 -11.39
N PRO A 86 -13.95 20.03 -12.63
CA PRO A 86 -13.53 19.23 -13.79
C PRO A 86 -12.10 18.68 -13.61
N ALA A 87 -11.90 17.38 -13.83
CA ALA A 87 -10.63 16.71 -13.50
C ALA A 87 -9.39 17.29 -14.21
N ARG A 88 -9.56 17.92 -15.38
CA ARG A 88 -8.46 18.56 -16.14
C ARG A 88 -8.07 19.95 -15.62
N GLU A 89 -8.91 20.54 -14.77
CA GLU A 89 -8.72 21.89 -14.23
C GLU A 89 -8.35 21.82 -12.75
N ARG A 90 -8.96 20.90 -12.00
CA ARG A 90 -8.67 20.67 -10.58
C ARG A 90 -7.30 20.06 -10.37
N THR A 91 -6.60 20.54 -9.35
CA THR A 91 -5.23 20.12 -9.04
C THR A 91 -5.14 19.29 -7.77
N LEU A 92 -4.04 18.54 -7.63
CA LEU A 92 -3.73 17.84 -6.39
C LEU A 92 -3.51 18.82 -5.24
N GLY A 93 -3.09 20.06 -5.47
CA GLY A 93 -3.06 21.13 -4.47
C GLY A 93 -4.41 21.34 -3.79
N GLU A 94 -5.44 21.63 -4.57
CA GLU A 94 -6.81 21.83 -4.05
C GLU A 94 -7.34 20.58 -3.33
N LEU A 95 -7.04 19.40 -3.87
CA LEU A 95 -7.43 18.13 -3.26
C LEU A 95 -6.70 17.87 -1.92
N CYS A 96 -5.40 18.16 -1.86
CA CYS A 96 -4.59 17.99 -0.66
C CYS A 96 -5.04 18.97 0.44
N GLU A 97 -5.31 20.23 0.11
CA GLU A 97 -5.88 21.21 1.03
C GLU A 97 -7.25 20.76 1.56
N PHE A 98 -8.11 20.27 0.68
CA PHE A 98 -9.42 19.75 1.07
C PHE A 98 -9.32 18.59 2.05
N ILE A 99 -8.43 17.62 1.80
CA ILE A 99 -8.20 16.48 2.70
C ILE A 99 -7.59 16.96 4.01
N ALA A 100 -6.52 17.76 3.95
CA ALA A 100 -5.82 18.29 5.13
C ALA A 100 -6.74 19.06 6.08
N SER A 101 -7.77 19.73 5.56
CA SER A 101 -8.76 20.47 6.36
C SER A 101 -9.52 19.63 7.40
N GLY A 102 -9.59 18.31 7.22
CA GLY A 102 -10.26 17.40 8.15
C GLY A 102 -9.45 16.15 8.53
N ALA A 103 -8.34 15.90 7.85
CA ALA A 103 -7.51 14.73 8.08
C ALA A 103 -6.64 14.88 9.34
N ARG A 104 -6.28 13.73 9.91
CA ARG A 104 -5.28 13.62 10.96
C ARG A 104 -4.10 12.80 10.45
N MET A 105 -2.90 13.21 10.84
CA MET A 105 -1.67 12.46 10.60
C MET A 105 -1.09 11.99 11.93
N ARG A 106 -0.27 10.93 11.85
CA ARG A 106 0.39 10.32 13.01
C ARG A 106 1.78 10.93 13.14
N ALA A 107 1.99 11.77 14.15
CA ALA A 107 3.28 12.35 14.46
C ALA A 107 4.04 11.52 15.51
N LEU A 108 5.36 11.55 15.44
CA LEU A 108 6.23 10.81 16.35
C LEU A 108 6.62 11.66 17.55
N GLU A 109 6.63 11.04 18.72
CA GLU A 109 7.21 11.62 19.94
C GLU A 109 8.59 11.02 20.21
N PRO A 110 9.64 11.84 20.39
CA PRO A 110 10.95 11.35 20.78
C PRO A 110 10.92 10.63 22.14
N LEU A 111 11.66 9.53 22.26
CA LEU A 111 11.87 8.87 23.55
C LEU A 111 13.12 9.45 24.23
N ALA A 112 12.99 9.90 25.48
CA ALA A 112 14.15 10.35 26.24
C ALA A 112 15.01 9.15 26.71
N ILE A 113 16.23 9.04 26.17
CA ILE A 113 17.23 8.05 26.59
C ILE A 113 18.36 8.79 27.29
N LEU A 114 18.58 8.49 28.58
CA LEU A 114 19.57 9.17 29.41
C LEU A 114 19.44 10.70 29.36
N GLY A 115 18.20 11.20 29.34
CA GLY A 115 17.88 12.62 29.30
C GLY A 115 18.02 13.30 27.92
N ARG A 116 18.29 12.55 26.85
CA ARG A 116 18.35 13.09 25.48
C ARG A 116 17.20 12.56 24.62
N PRO A 117 16.54 13.41 23.82
CA PRO A 117 15.50 12.95 22.90
C PRO A 117 16.11 12.03 21.83
N CYS A 118 15.47 10.88 21.61
CA CYS A 118 15.86 9.90 20.61
C CYS A 118 14.65 9.56 19.73
N LEU A 119 14.59 10.16 18.55
CA LEU A 119 13.49 9.98 17.60
C LEU A 119 13.41 8.54 17.04
N PRO A 120 14.51 7.86 16.67
CA PRO A 120 14.46 6.45 16.26
C PRO A 120 13.90 5.53 17.35
N ALA A 121 14.17 5.81 18.63
CA ALA A 121 13.59 5.03 19.71
C ALA A 121 12.09 5.29 19.85
N GLY A 122 11.64 6.53 19.68
CA GLY A 122 10.21 6.87 19.57
C GLY A 122 9.54 6.16 18.38
N ALA A 123 10.17 6.19 17.20
CA ALA A 123 9.72 5.51 16.00
C ALA A 123 9.56 3.99 16.21
N PHE A 124 10.53 3.35 16.86
CA PHE A 124 10.46 1.92 17.20
C PHE A 124 9.22 1.59 18.04
N LEU A 125 8.95 2.38 19.09
CA LEU A 125 7.79 2.18 19.97
C LEU A 125 6.47 2.47 19.25
N ALA A 126 6.44 3.48 18.37
CA ALA A 126 5.31 3.78 17.51
C ALA A 126 4.98 2.62 16.55
N ILE A 127 5.98 2.09 15.84
CA ILE A 127 5.82 0.94 14.95
C ILE A 127 5.33 -0.28 15.72
N ARG A 128 5.91 -0.55 16.90
CA ARG A 128 5.50 -1.66 17.76
C ARG A 128 4.05 -1.51 18.22
N SER A 129 3.63 -0.29 18.55
CA SER A 129 2.23 0.01 18.91
C SER A 129 1.27 -0.23 17.75
N LEU A 130 1.63 0.18 16.53
CA LEU A 130 0.82 -0.09 15.32
C LEU A 130 0.69 -1.59 15.02
N LEU A 131 1.75 -2.37 15.26
CA LEU A 131 1.71 -3.83 15.13
C LEU A 131 0.80 -4.47 16.19
N ILE A 132 0.83 -3.98 17.42
CA ILE A 132 -0.10 -4.41 18.49
C ILE A 132 -1.55 -4.09 18.11
N GLU A 133 -1.83 -2.88 17.60
CA GLU A 133 -3.16 -2.49 17.11
C GLU A 133 -3.69 -3.47 16.04
N ALA A 134 -2.78 -3.99 15.21
CA ALA A 134 -3.08 -4.99 14.18
C ALA A 134 -3.10 -6.45 14.69
N GLY A 135 -2.95 -6.67 15.99
CA GLY A 135 -2.98 -8.00 16.61
C GLY A 135 -1.70 -8.82 16.43
N ALA A 136 -0.58 -8.20 16.06
CA ALA A 136 0.71 -8.88 16.02
C ALA A 136 1.21 -9.22 17.43
N ASP A 137 1.79 -10.41 17.59
CA ASP A 137 2.59 -10.70 18.77
C ASP A 137 3.94 -9.99 18.64
N VAL A 138 4.19 -9.04 19.54
CA VAL A 138 5.45 -8.29 19.58
C VAL A 138 6.26 -8.59 20.84
N GLU A 139 5.92 -9.67 21.56
CA GLU A 139 6.65 -10.13 22.73
C GLU A 139 8.01 -10.69 22.27
N GLY A 140 9.09 -9.95 22.56
CA GLY A 140 10.45 -10.28 22.10
C GLY A 140 10.90 -9.53 20.84
N VAL A 141 10.08 -8.64 20.27
CA VAL A 141 10.55 -7.72 19.22
C VAL A 141 11.55 -6.74 19.82
N SER A 142 12.74 -6.73 19.23
CA SER A 142 13.85 -5.83 19.56
C SER A 142 14.27 -5.06 18.31
N PRO A 143 15.07 -3.99 18.43
CA PRO A 143 15.57 -3.29 17.25
C PRO A 143 16.38 -4.18 16.29
N SER A 144 17.03 -5.24 16.78
CA SER A 144 17.77 -6.20 15.95
C SER A 144 16.91 -7.31 15.34
N THR A 145 15.62 -7.38 15.67
CA THR A 145 14.71 -8.38 15.11
C THR A 145 14.52 -8.12 13.62
N SER A 146 14.54 -9.20 12.81
CA SER A 146 14.29 -9.11 11.37
C SER A 146 12.86 -8.65 11.09
N LEU A 147 12.69 -7.86 10.03
CA LEU A 147 11.39 -7.38 9.57
C LEU A 147 10.62 -8.44 8.77
N ASP A 148 11.28 -9.38 8.13
CA ASP A 148 10.72 -10.20 7.04
C ASP A 148 9.42 -10.89 7.44
N GLU A 149 9.38 -11.56 8.59
CA GLU A 149 8.19 -12.27 9.07
C GLU A 149 7.03 -11.30 9.36
N TYR A 150 7.31 -10.15 9.97
CA TYR A 150 6.30 -9.16 10.31
C TYR A 150 5.74 -8.48 9.07
N VAL A 151 6.61 -8.12 8.11
CA VAL A 151 6.16 -7.52 6.85
C VAL A 151 5.33 -8.53 6.07
N LEU A 152 5.73 -9.81 6.03
CA LEU A 152 4.96 -10.87 5.38
C LEU A 152 3.57 -11.09 6.00
N ARG A 153 3.48 -11.13 7.33
CA ARG A 153 2.24 -11.43 8.06
C ARG A 153 1.30 -10.22 8.20
N HIS A 154 1.84 -9.01 8.25
CA HIS A 154 1.10 -7.76 8.51
C HIS A 154 1.27 -6.72 7.39
N ARG A 155 1.27 -7.17 6.12
CA ARG A 155 1.55 -6.34 4.93
C ARG A 155 0.72 -5.07 4.86
N ASP A 156 -0.54 -5.15 5.23
CA ASP A 156 -1.49 -4.03 5.27
C ASP A 156 -1.07 -2.94 6.26
N VAL A 157 -0.45 -3.32 7.39
CA VAL A 157 0.08 -2.38 8.38
C VAL A 157 1.30 -1.65 7.81
N PHE A 158 2.20 -2.39 7.16
CA PHE A 158 3.42 -1.83 6.55
C PHE A 158 3.12 -0.93 5.36
N GLN A 159 2.17 -1.31 4.50
CA GLN A 159 1.75 -0.51 3.34
C GLN A 159 0.75 0.60 3.70
N GLY A 160 0.26 0.64 4.94
CA GLY A 160 -0.72 1.60 5.42
C GLY A 160 -0.16 2.40 6.60
N PRO A 161 -0.63 2.16 7.83
CA PRO A 161 -0.24 2.93 9.02
C PRO A 161 1.27 3.19 9.20
N ILE A 162 2.14 2.22 8.98
CA ILE A 162 3.59 2.40 9.13
C ILE A 162 4.15 3.26 7.99
N SER A 163 3.77 3.00 6.74
CA SER A 163 4.20 3.85 5.60
C SER A 163 3.82 5.31 5.79
N ARG A 164 2.66 5.57 6.42
CA ARG A 164 2.15 6.90 6.72
C ARG A 164 2.90 7.64 7.83
N LEU A 165 3.80 6.99 8.57
CA LEU A 165 4.68 7.68 9.52
C LEU A 165 5.75 8.53 8.80
N ALA A 166 6.19 8.09 7.62
CA ALA A 166 7.21 8.75 6.82
C ALA A 166 7.01 8.45 5.31
N PRO A 167 5.91 8.94 4.70
CA PRO A 167 5.48 8.53 3.36
C PRO A 167 6.49 8.83 2.25
N ALA A 168 7.25 9.93 2.36
CA ALA A 168 8.26 10.27 1.36
C ALA A 168 9.54 9.40 1.45
N SER A 169 9.91 8.95 2.66
CA SER A 169 11.23 8.37 2.96
C SER A 169 11.26 6.85 2.97
N LEU A 170 10.12 6.18 3.12
CA LEU A 170 10.09 4.73 3.19
C LEU A 170 10.14 4.07 1.80
N PRO A 171 10.90 2.97 1.64
CA PRO A 171 10.87 2.18 0.43
C PRO A 171 9.52 1.50 0.24
N ILE A 172 9.23 1.04 -0.97
CA ILE A 172 7.99 0.31 -1.25
C ILE A 172 8.15 -1.15 -0.78
N VAL A 173 7.11 -1.67 -0.13
CA VAL A 173 7.03 -3.10 0.20
C VAL A 173 6.66 -3.89 -1.05
N LEU A 174 7.60 -4.67 -1.58
CA LEU A 174 7.37 -5.59 -2.68
C LEU A 174 7.21 -7.02 -2.17
N VAL A 175 6.14 -7.68 -2.58
CA VAL A 175 5.93 -9.09 -2.28
C VAL A 175 6.33 -9.90 -3.51
N HIS A 176 7.43 -10.63 -3.42
CA HIS A 176 7.81 -11.58 -4.44
C HIS A 176 7.08 -12.89 -4.17
N ARG A 177 6.07 -13.16 -5.00
CA ARG A 177 5.40 -14.45 -5.01
C ARG A 177 5.96 -15.29 -6.14
N ASN A 178 6.42 -16.49 -5.81
CA ASN A 178 6.87 -17.45 -6.79
C ASN A 178 5.64 -18.16 -7.40
N TYR A 179 4.90 -17.46 -8.26
CA TYR A 179 3.60 -17.86 -8.78
C TYR A 179 3.61 -18.94 -9.87
N SER A 180 4.61 -19.83 -9.90
CA SER A 180 4.72 -20.85 -10.95
C SER A 180 3.44 -21.67 -11.16
N TRP A 181 2.72 -22.03 -10.08
CA TRP A 181 1.50 -22.83 -10.19
C TRP A 181 0.24 -22.00 -10.50
N HIS A 182 0.03 -20.86 -9.84
CA HIS A 182 -1.16 -20.04 -10.10
C HIS A 182 -1.12 -19.45 -11.50
N ASP A 183 0.03 -18.97 -11.96
CA ASP A 183 0.20 -18.43 -13.31
C ASP A 183 0.02 -19.53 -14.35
N ALA A 184 0.57 -20.74 -14.11
CA ALA A 184 0.31 -21.90 -14.96
C ALA A 184 -1.17 -22.30 -14.98
N ALA A 185 -1.88 -22.21 -13.85
CA ALA A 185 -3.31 -22.48 -13.76
C ALA A 185 -4.15 -21.39 -14.47
N VAL A 186 -3.79 -20.12 -14.34
CA VAL A 186 -4.47 -19.02 -15.08
C VAL A 186 -4.22 -19.14 -16.58
N LEU A 187 -2.98 -19.41 -16.98
CA LEU A 187 -2.61 -19.63 -18.37
C LEU A 187 -3.31 -20.86 -18.95
N GLY A 188 -3.31 -21.98 -18.23
CA GLY A 188 -4.00 -23.21 -18.62
C GLY A 188 -5.50 -22.98 -18.81
N ARG A 189 -6.12 -22.13 -17.98
CA ARG A 189 -7.53 -21.74 -18.16
C ARG A 189 -7.76 -20.95 -19.45
N ARG A 190 -6.91 -19.96 -19.73
CA ARG A 190 -6.98 -19.17 -20.97
C ARG A 190 -6.83 -20.06 -22.21
N LEU A 191 -5.83 -20.95 -22.19
CA LEU A 191 -5.58 -21.91 -23.27
C LEU A 191 -6.74 -22.90 -23.42
N GLY A 192 -7.31 -23.39 -22.32
CA GLY A 192 -8.49 -24.26 -22.32
C GLY A 192 -9.69 -23.60 -23.00
N HIS A 193 -10.00 -22.34 -22.67
CA HIS A 193 -11.08 -21.58 -23.32
C HIS A 193 -10.81 -21.35 -24.81
N MET A 194 -9.58 -20.97 -25.20
CA MET A 194 -9.22 -20.84 -26.62
C MET A 194 -9.36 -22.17 -27.37
N THR A 195 -8.89 -23.26 -26.77
CA THR A 195 -8.95 -24.61 -27.36
C THR A 195 -10.39 -25.07 -27.50
N ALA A 196 -11.25 -24.82 -26.50
CA ALA A 196 -12.67 -25.12 -26.57
C ALA A 196 -13.37 -24.32 -27.67
N PHE A 197 -13.01 -23.04 -27.83
CA PHE A 197 -13.56 -22.17 -28.87
C PHE A 197 -13.18 -22.66 -30.27
N VAL A 198 -11.90 -22.97 -30.50
CA VAL A 198 -11.41 -23.52 -31.77
C VAL A 198 -12.00 -24.92 -32.04
N GLY A 199 -12.13 -25.73 -30.99
CA GLY A 199 -12.71 -27.08 -31.05
C GLY A 199 -14.16 -27.10 -31.55
N LYS A 200 -14.96 -26.06 -31.30
CA LYS A 200 -16.32 -25.92 -31.84
C LYS A 200 -16.37 -26.06 -33.37
N PHE A 201 -15.30 -25.69 -34.07
CA PHE A 201 -15.21 -25.72 -35.53
C PHE A 201 -14.48 -26.94 -36.08
N LEU A 202 -13.76 -27.70 -35.24
CA LEU A 202 -12.94 -28.84 -35.68
C LEU A 202 -13.57 -30.19 -35.28
N SER A 203 -13.87 -30.37 -34.00
CA SER A 203 -14.39 -31.64 -33.48
C SER A 203 -14.91 -31.49 -32.04
N PRO A 204 -16.02 -32.17 -31.69
CA PRO A 204 -16.51 -32.23 -30.30
C PRO A 204 -15.46 -32.72 -29.30
N ILE A 205 -14.53 -33.58 -29.71
CA ILE A 205 -13.47 -34.10 -28.83
C ILE A 205 -12.50 -32.99 -28.43
N VAL A 206 -12.09 -32.14 -29.39
CA VAL A 206 -11.19 -31.00 -29.14
C VAL A 206 -11.89 -29.96 -28.25
N MET A 207 -13.18 -29.73 -28.48
CA MET A 207 -13.99 -28.86 -27.62
C MET A 207 -14.01 -29.36 -26.17
N MET A 208 -14.31 -30.65 -25.96
CA MET A 208 -14.36 -31.26 -24.63
C MET A 208 -13.00 -31.26 -23.94
N ALA A 209 -11.91 -31.51 -24.66
CA ALA A 209 -10.55 -31.43 -24.12
C ALA A 209 -10.21 -30.00 -23.64
N GLY A 210 -10.59 -28.97 -24.41
CA GLY A 210 -10.40 -27.57 -24.01
C GLY A 210 -11.22 -27.19 -22.77
N LEU A 211 -12.48 -27.63 -22.69
CA LEU A 211 -13.33 -27.39 -21.51
C LEU A 211 -12.80 -28.12 -20.28
N LEU A 212 -12.32 -29.36 -20.43
CA LEU A 212 -11.72 -30.13 -19.33
C LEU A 212 -10.44 -29.46 -18.83
N LEU A 213 -9.57 -29.00 -19.73
CA LEU A 213 -8.38 -28.24 -19.37
C LEU A 213 -8.76 -26.96 -18.60
N ALA A 214 -9.73 -26.19 -19.11
CA ALA A 214 -10.19 -24.98 -18.43
C ALA A 214 -10.74 -25.28 -17.03
N LEU A 215 -11.48 -26.37 -16.86
CA LEU A 215 -12.04 -26.80 -15.58
C LEU A 215 -10.95 -27.26 -14.60
N VAL A 216 -10.01 -28.09 -15.03
CA VAL A 216 -8.89 -28.55 -14.19
C VAL A 216 -8.02 -27.37 -13.76
N SER A 217 -7.72 -26.45 -14.68
CA SER A 217 -6.99 -25.21 -14.39
C SER A 217 -7.78 -24.24 -13.52
N TYR A 218 -9.11 -24.23 -13.62
CA TYR A 218 -9.97 -23.48 -12.71
C TYR A 218 -9.85 -24.04 -11.29
N VAL A 219 -10.12 -25.33 -11.11
CA VAL A 219 -10.01 -26.02 -9.81
C VAL A 219 -8.59 -25.90 -9.24
N GLY A 220 -7.57 -26.06 -10.07
CA GLY A 220 -6.16 -25.93 -9.68
C GLY A 220 -5.77 -24.55 -9.16
N SER A 221 -6.47 -23.48 -9.57
CA SER A 221 -6.27 -22.14 -9.01
C SER A 221 -6.90 -21.93 -7.63
N TRP A 222 -7.90 -22.76 -7.30
CA TRP A 222 -8.62 -22.73 -6.01
C TRP A 222 -7.97 -23.63 -4.96
N ILE A 223 -7.20 -24.64 -5.39
CA ILE A 223 -6.33 -25.38 -4.49
C ILE A 223 -5.25 -24.41 -4.05
N THR A 224 -5.46 -23.80 -2.88
CA THR A 224 -4.46 -23.03 -2.17
C THR A 224 -3.31 -23.98 -1.87
N VAL A 225 -2.28 -23.95 -2.71
CA VAL A 225 -0.96 -24.40 -2.27
C VAL A 225 -0.69 -23.62 -0.98
N PRO A 226 -0.30 -24.26 0.13
CA PRO A 226 0.13 -23.51 1.32
C PRO A 226 1.11 -22.43 0.87
N PRO A 227 1.13 -21.24 1.52
CA PRO A 227 2.01 -20.14 1.12
C PRO A 227 3.37 -20.73 0.80
N ASP A 228 3.78 -20.62 -0.47
CA ASP A 228 5.00 -21.27 -0.95
C ASP A 228 6.11 -20.86 0.04
N PRO A 229 6.92 -21.77 0.59
CA PRO A 229 8.05 -21.42 1.47
C PRO A 229 9.09 -20.48 0.83
N ARG A 230 8.78 -19.91 -0.34
CA ARG A 230 9.56 -18.96 -1.14
C ARG A 230 8.83 -17.63 -1.38
N GLU A 231 7.72 -17.33 -0.68
CA GLU A 231 7.27 -15.94 -0.58
C GLU A 231 8.27 -15.17 0.26
N TRP A 232 8.95 -14.20 -0.35
CA TRP A 232 9.82 -13.28 0.35
C TRP A 232 9.39 -11.86 0.05
N VAL A 233 9.63 -10.98 1.01
CA VAL A 233 9.31 -9.56 0.87
C VAL A 233 10.60 -8.78 0.76
N GLU A 234 10.60 -7.81 -0.12
CA GLU A 234 11.62 -6.79 -0.17
C GLU A 234 11.03 -5.51 0.41
N PHE A 235 11.68 -4.94 1.41
CA PHE A 235 11.36 -3.61 1.93
C PHE A 235 12.54 -2.67 1.67
N GLY A 236 12.98 -2.65 0.40
CA GLY A 236 14.22 -1.99 -0.01
C GLY A 236 15.43 -2.52 0.78
N PRO A 237 16.32 -1.63 1.26
CA PRO A 237 17.51 -2.03 2.01
C PRO A 237 17.24 -2.33 3.50
N LEU A 238 16.01 -2.20 3.98
CA LEU A 238 15.68 -2.32 5.41
C LEU A 238 15.59 -3.79 5.81
N GLN A 239 16.40 -4.23 6.78
CA GLN A 239 16.44 -5.62 7.24
C GLN A 239 15.86 -5.80 8.64
N THR A 240 16.05 -4.81 9.50
CA THR A 240 15.69 -4.89 10.92
C THR A 240 14.78 -3.75 11.36
N PHE A 241 14.09 -3.93 12.50
CA PHE A 241 13.29 -2.87 13.10
C PHE A 241 14.10 -1.61 13.41
N ARG A 242 15.41 -1.73 13.68
CA ARG A 242 16.32 -0.60 13.81
C ARG A 242 16.39 0.19 12.52
N ASP A 243 16.65 -0.47 11.39
CA ASP A 243 16.79 0.20 10.09
C ASP A 243 15.51 0.95 9.73
N LEU A 244 14.36 0.30 9.94
CA LEU A 244 13.06 0.92 9.75
C LEU A 244 12.84 2.12 10.68
N SER A 245 13.23 2.01 11.95
CA SER A 245 13.06 3.10 12.91
C SER A 245 13.91 4.33 12.56
N TYR A 246 15.12 4.14 12.04
CA TYR A 246 15.94 5.24 11.52
C TYR A 246 15.33 5.84 10.25
N ALA A 247 14.92 5.01 9.28
CA ALA A 247 14.29 5.50 8.05
C ALA A 247 12.99 6.29 8.32
N VAL A 248 12.19 5.82 9.29
CA VAL A 248 11.02 6.54 9.77
C VAL A 248 11.43 7.85 10.46
N ALA A 249 12.40 7.83 11.37
CA ALA A 249 12.84 9.03 12.08
C ALA A 249 13.39 10.13 11.15
N ASP A 250 14.15 9.74 10.11
CA ASP A 250 14.72 10.67 9.13
C ASP A 250 13.66 11.32 8.23
N GLY A 251 12.52 10.67 8.05
CA GLY A 251 11.40 11.14 7.20
C GLY A 251 10.15 11.59 7.95
N ALA A 252 10.15 11.51 9.28
CA ALA A 252 8.97 11.76 10.09
C ALA A 252 8.76 13.25 10.33
N TRP A 253 7.49 13.60 10.44
CA TRP A 253 7.05 14.89 10.94
C TRP A 253 7.18 14.88 12.46
N VAL A 254 8.12 15.68 12.96
CA VAL A 254 8.40 15.82 14.39
C VAL A 254 7.54 16.94 14.96
N LEU A 255 6.91 16.71 16.11
CA LEU A 255 6.33 17.78 16.90
C LEU A 255 7.49 18.53 17.56
N GLU A 256 7.82 19.72 17.05
CA GLU A 256 8.64 20.67 17.80
C GLU A 256 7.78 21.21 18.96
N GLU A 257 8.24 20.99 20.20
CA GLU A 257 7.63 21.53 21.44
C GLU A 257 7.82 23.05 21.56
#